data_AF-A0A093XFZ2-F1
#
_entry.id   AF-A0A093XFZ2-F1
#
_cell.length_a   1.000
_cell.length_b   1.000
_cell.length_c   1.000
_cell.angle_alpha   90.00
_cell.angle_beta   90.00
_cell.angle_gamma   90.00
#
_symmetry.space_group_name_H-M   'P 1'
#
loop_
_entity.id
_entity.type
_entity.pdbx_description
1 polymer ?
#
loop_
_entity_poly.entity_id
_entity_poly.type
_entity_poly.pdbx_seq_one_letter_code
_entity_poly.pdbx_strand_id
1 'polypeptide(L)'
;MEQLQGPWDGPFKGPYDWAYSELAVYEAAIAAGTPLPEPSTLLARSTRKHSLFSVTIEERDAMQQVEELRRLTRANDRMVLRHMQWCIGVDLGYLTQWARDARKDLDIADYEAAAARSMILPRVVGRVVAK
;
A
#
# COMPACT_ATOMS: atom_id res chain seq x y z
N MET A 1 9.55 18.76 -20.00
CA MET A 1 8.91 18.31 -18.75
C MET A 1 9.32 16.87 -18.54
N GLU A 2 10.34 16.65 -17.73
CA GLU A 2 10.79 15.31 -17.35
C GLU A 2 9.79 14.77 -16.32
N GLN A 3 9.14 13.65 -16.63
CA GLN A 3 8.37 12.91 -15.64
C GLN A 3 9.37 12.36 -14.62
N LEU A 4 9.32 12.87 -13.39
CA LEU A 4 9.98 12.28 -12.25
C LEU A 4 9.30 10.94 -11.99
N GLN A 5 9.84 9.89 -12.60
CA GLN A 5 9.49 8.51 -12.30
C GLN A 5 9.94 8.23 -10.87
N GLY A 6 9.02 8.42 -9.93
CA GLY A 6 9.29 8.21 -8.51
C GLY A 6 9.42 6.71 -8.22
N PRO A 7 10.01 6.32 -7.08
CA PRO A 7 10.11 4.92 -6.65
C PRO A 7 8.75 4.25 -6.38
N TRP A 8 7.65 4.93 -6.69
CA TRP A 8 6.26 4.55 -6.45
C TRP A 8 5.51 4.19 -7.74
N ASP A 9 6.19 4.13 -8.89
CA ASP A 9 5.57 3.79 -10.17
C ASP A 9 5.33 2.28 -10.28
N GLY A 10 4.26 1.83 -9.62
CA GLY A 10 3.69 0.50 -9.72
C GLY A 10 2.87 0.16 -8.47
N PRO A 11 1.75 -0.58 -8.60
CA PRO A 11 1.07 -1.10 -7.42
C PRO A 11 2.06 -1.93 -6.61
N PHE A 12 2.09 -1.74 -5.28
CA PHE A 12 2.94 -2.53 -4.40
C PHE A 12 2.66 -4.02 -4.64
N LYS A 13 3.64 -4.72 -5.20
CA LYS A 13 3.62 -6.16 -5.38
C LYS A 13 4.17 -6.79 -4.12
N GLY A 14 3.33 -7.53 -3.41
CA GLY A 14 3.78 -8.28 -2.25
C GLY A 14 4.82 -9.35 -2.62
N PRO A 15 5.51 -9.93 -1.62
CA PRO A 15 6.62 -10.86 -1.85
C PRO A 15 6.20 -12.18 -2.51
N TYR A 16 4.90 -12.45 -2.61
CA TYR A 16 4.34 -13.66 -3.22
C TYR A 16 3.55 -13.37 -4.50
N ASP A 17 3.79 -12.23 -5.17
CA ASP A 17 3.16 -11.89 -6.46
C ASP A 17 3.40 -12.97 -7.54
N TRP A 18 4.54 -13.65 -7.49
CA TRP A 18 4.85 -14.78 -8.38
C TRP A 18 3.89 -15.95 -8.23
N ALA A 19 3.29 -16.16 -7.04
CA ALA A 19 2.43 -17.29 -6.76
C ALA A 19 1.11 -17.25 -7.55
N TYR A 20 0.63 -16.07 -7.98
CA TYR A 20 -0.57 -15.99 -8.84
C TYR A 20 -0.32 -16.58 -10.22
N SER A 21 0.83 -16.26 -10.80
CA SER A 21 1.19 -16.77 -12.14
C SER A 21 1.33 -18.29 -12.10
N GLU A 22 1.97 -18.80 -11.04
CA GLU A 22 2.14 -20.23 -10.88
C GLU A 22 0.81 -20.94 -10.58
N LEU A 23 -0.01 -20.41 -9.66
CA LEU A 23 -1.33 -20.95 -9.34
C LEU A 23 -2.23 -21.01 -10.59
N ALA A 24 -2.19 -19.99 -11.45
CA ALA A 24 -2.97 -19.96 -12.68
C ALA A 24 -2.64 -21.12 -13.63
N VAL A 25 -1.37 -21.52 -13.71
CA VAL A 25 -0.95 -22.67 -14.53
C VAL A 25 -1.51 -23.97 -13.95
N TYR A 26 -1.41 -24.15 -12.64
CA TYR A 26 -1.97 -25.34 -11.97
C TYR A 26 -3.50 -25.41 -12.08
N GLU A 27 -4.20 -24.30 -11.86
CA GLU A 27 -5.66 -24.27 -11.97
C GLU A 27 -6.15 -24.50 -13.40
N ALA A 28 -5.42 -24.00 -14.40
CA ALA A 28 -5.70 -24.31 -15.80
C ALA A 28 -5.52 -25.80 -16.11
N ALA A 29 -4.47 -26.44 -15.58
CA ALA A 29 -4.25 -27.88 -15.77
C ALA A 29 -5.35 -28.73 -15.11
N ILE A 30 -5.77 -28.36 -13.88
CA ILE A 30 -6.90 -28.99 -13.17
C ILE A 30 -8.19 -28.85 -13.98
N ALA A 31 -8.49 -27.64 -14.46
CA ALA A 31 -9.70 -27.37 -15.22
C ALA A 31 -9.74 -28.13 -16.56
N ALA A 32 -8.58 -28.30 -17.20
CA ALA A 32 -8.46 -29.07 -18.44
C ALA A 32 -8.43 -30.58 -18.24
N GLY A 33 -8.35 -31.07 -16.99
CA GLY A 33 -8.16 -32.50 -16.68
C GLY A 33 -6.84 -33.05 -17.23
N THR A 34 -5.87 -32.17 -17.49
CA THR A 34 -4.54 -32.53 -17.98
C THR A 34 -3.62 -32.87 -16.81
N PRO A 35 -2.54 -33.64 -17.05
CA PRO A 35 -1.54 -33.91 -16.01
C PRO A 35 -1.06 -32.61 -15.36
N LEU A 36 -0.90 -32.64 -14.04
CA LEU A 36 -0.43 -31.48 -13.31
C LEU A 36 1.02 -31.14 -13.73
N PRO A 37 1.35 -29.85 -13.88
CA PRO A 37 2.69 -29.41 -14.22
C PRO A 37 3.67 -29.80 -13.10
N GLU A 38 4.96 -29.90 -13.45
CA GLU A 38 5.96 -30.28 -12.46
C GLU A 38 6.08 -29.27 -11.31
N PRO A 39 6.38 -29.79 -10.10
CA PRO A 39 6.52 -28.97 -8.92
C PRO A 39 7.61 -27.90 -9.05
N SER A 40 7.24 -26.64 -8.84
CA SER A 40 8.18 -25.51 -8.96
C SER A 40 9.29 -25.61 -7.92
N THR A 41 10.53 -25.31 -8.34
CA THR A 41 11.70 -25.32 -7.46
C THR A 41 11.63 -24.29 -6.34
N LEU A 42 10.77 -23.27 -6.49
CA LEU A 42 10.52 -22.25 -5.47
C LEU A 42 9.80 -22.82 -4.24
N LEU A 43 9.02 -23.90 -4.44
CA LEU A 43 8.29 -24.63 -3.40
C LEU A 43 8.82 -26.06 -3.21
N ALA A 44 9.76 -26.50 -4.05
CA ALA A 44 10.28 -27.86 -4.01
C ALA A 44 11.05 -28.11 -2.71
N ARG A 45 10.42 -28.87 -1.81
CA ARG A 45 11.13 -29.58 -0.75
C ARG A 45 11.93 -30.68 -1.44
N SER A 46 13.27 -30.64 -1.34
CA SER A 46 14.20 -31.51 -2.10
C SER A 46 13.72 -32.96 -2.27
N THR A 47 13.14 -33.28 -3.42
CA THR A 47 12.67 -34.63 -3.76
C THR A 47 13.86 -35.43 -4.28
N ARG A 48 14.62 -35.96 -3.33
CA ARG A 48 15.72 -36.90 -3.55
C ARG A 48 15.17 -38.21 -4.11
N LYS A 49 15.24 -38.40 -5.45
CA LYS A 49 15.12 -39.65 -6.23
C LYS A 49 14.13 -40.71 -5.67
N HIS A 50 12.90 -40.74 -6.20
CA HIS A 50 11.96 -41.82 -5.89
C HIS A 50 11.49 -42.63 -7.11
N SER A 51 11.30 -43.92 -6.82
CA SER A 51 11.09 -45.07 -7.70
C SER A 51 9.69 -45.11 -8.34
N LEU A 52 9.55 -45.89 -9.42
CA LEU A 52 8.41 -46.10 -10.33
C LEU A 52 7.04 -46.48 -9.71
N PHE A 53 6.90 -46.49 -8.38
CA PHE A 53 5.63 -46.57 -7.65
C PHE A 53 5.02 -45.17 -7.35
N SER A 54 5.52 -44.12 -8.01
CA SER A 54 5.41 -42.72 -7.60
C SER A 54 4.18 -41.95 -8.08
N VAL A 55 3.38 -42.46 -9.02
CA VAL A 55 2.31 -41.67 -9.67
C VAL A 55 1.31 -41.09 -8.67
N THR A 56 0.90 -41.85 -7.65
CA THR A 56 -0.03 -41.36 -6.61
C THR A 56 0.62 -40.45 -5.56
N ILE A 57 1.94 -40.54 -5.41
CA ILE A 57 2.73 -39.68 -4.50
C ILE A 57 2.95 -38.32 -5.16
N GLU A 58 3.26 -38.31 -6.46
CA GLU A 58 3.44 -37.10 -7.27
C GLU A 58 2.15 -36.28 -7.36
N GLU A 59 1.01 -36.94 -7.55
CA GLU A 59 -0.31 -36.28 -7.60
C GLU A 59 -0.68 -35.64 -6.24
N ARG A 60 -0.35 -36.33 -5.13
CA ARG A 60 -0.52 -35.82 -3.77
C ARG A 60 0.39 -34.63 -3.48
N ASP A 61 1.64 -34.68 -3.93
CA ASP A 61 2.61 -33.59 -3.75
C ASP A 61 2.21 -32.36 -4.58
N ALA A 62 1.73 -32.56 -5.82
CA ALA A 62 1.21 -31.48 -6.66
C ALA A 62 -0.05 -30.82 -6.05
N MET A 63 -0.97 -31.60 -5.48
CA MET A 63 -2.12 -31.03 -4.75
C MET A 63 -1.70 -30.22 -3.52
N GLN A 64 -0.68 -30.66 -2.78
CA GLN A 64 -0.14 -29.89 -1.65
C GLN A 64 0.46 -28.56 -2.11
N GLN A 65 1.11 -28.54 -3.27
CA GLN A 65 1.64 -27.31 -3.84
C GLN A 65 0.56 -26.33 -4.27
N VAL A 66 -0.53 -26.81 -4.89
CA VAL A 66 -1.68 -25.96 -5.22
C VAL A 66 -2.27 -25.31 -3.96
N GLU A 67 -2.40 -26.06 -2.87
CA GLU A 67 -2.89 -25.48 -1.62
C GLU A 67 -1.91 -24.46 -1.02
N GLU A 68 -0.60 -24.72 -1.09
CA GLU A 68 0.39 -23.75 -0.63
C GLU A 68 0.39 -22.49 -1.51
N LEU A 69 0.28 -22.62 -2.83
CA LEU A 69 0.13 -21.48 -3.75
C LEU A 69 -1.12 -20.67 -3.43
N ARG A 70 -2.26 -21.32 -3.15
CA ARG A 70 -3.50 -20.63 -2.69
C ARG A 70 -3.31 -19.93 -1.36
N ARG A 71 -2.53 -20.51 -0.45
CA ARG A 71 -2.21 -19.89 0.83
C ARG A 71 -1.34 -18.66 0.64
N LEU A 72 -0.34 -18.74 -0.25
CA LEU A 72 0.58 -17.66 -0.58
C LEU A 72 -0.13 -16.50 -1.27
N THR A 73 -1.03 -16.75 -2.22
CA THR A 73 -1.83 -15.68 -2.85
C THR A 73 -2.70 -14.95 -1.83
N ARG A 74 -3.44 -15.68 -0.97
CA ARG A 74 -4.21 -15.07 0.13
C ARG A 74 -3.33 -14.29 1.11
N ALA A 75 -2.11 -14.75 1.37
CA ALA A 75 -1.15 -14.05 2.23
C ALA A 75 -0.64 -12.77 1.55
N ASN A 76 -0.39 -12.81 0.25
CA ASN A 76 -0.01 -11.67 -0.55
C ASN A 76 -1.09 -10.60 -0.52
N ASP A 77 -2.36 -10.97 -0.78
CA ASP A 77 -3.50 -10.06 -0.72
C ASP A 77 -3.55 -9.33 0.62
N ARG A 78 -3.43 -10.07 1.73
CA ARG A 78 -3.43 -9.48 3.09
C ARG A 78 -2.27 -8.51 3.30
N MET A 79 -1.08 -8.84 2.79
CA MET A 79 0.08 -7.96 2.91
C MET A 79 -0.08 -6.69 2.08
N VAL A 80 -0.52 -6.82 0.83
CA VAL A 80 -0.76 -5.68 -0.07
C VAL A 80 -1.82 -4.76 0.52
N LEU A 81 -2.95 -5.31 0.98
CA LEU A 81 -4.01 -4.53 1.63
C LEU A 81 -3.51 -3.81 2.89
N ARG A 82 -2.75 -4.49 3.76
CA ARG A 82 -2.19 -3.87 4.97
C ARG A 82 -1.21 -2.75 4.61
N HIS A 83 -0.38 -2.95 3.59
CA HIS A 83 0.56 -1.92 3.14
C HIS A 83 -0.19 -0.69 2.61
N MET A 84 -1.21 -0.88 1.77
CA MET A 84 -2.04 0.22 1.27
C MET A 84 -2.74 0.99 2.41
N GLN A 85 -3.31 0.28 3.39
CA GLN A 85 -3.92 0.91 4.56
C GLN A 85 -2.92 1.75 5.36
N TRP A 86 -1.70 1.24 5.52
CA TRP A 86 -0.63 1.97 6.19
C TRP A 86 -0.23 3.24 5.43
N CYS A 87 -0.02 3.16 4.11
CA CYS A 87 0.28 4.32 3.26
C CYS A 87 -0.80 5.39 3.36
N ILE A 88 -2.07 5.00 3.20
CA ILE A 88 -3.21 5.93 3.32
C ILE A 88 -3.23 6.58 4.71
N GLY A 89 -2.98 5.82 5.77
CA GLY A 89 -2.94 6.34 7.13
C GLY A 89 -1.81 7.37 7.34
N VAL A 90 -0.63 7.12 6.78
CA VAL A 90 0.51 8.06 6.81
C VAL A 90 0.17 9.33 6.04
N ASP A 91 -0.33 9.21 4.81
CA ASP A 91 -0.69 10.35 3.96
C ASP A 91 -1.78 11.20 4.61
N LEU A 92 -2.81 10.56 5.15
CA LEU A 92 -3.88 11.26 5.87
C LEU A 92 -3.36 11.99 7.10
N GLY A 93 -2.45 11.37 7.86
CA GLY A 93 -1.80 11.99 9.00
C GLY A 93 -1.00 13.24 8.60
N TYR A 94 -0.23 13.15 7.52
CA TYR A 94 0.55 14.26 6.97
C TYR A 94 -0.35 15.40 6.51
N LEU A 95 -1.38 15.10 5.71
CA LEU A 95 -2.34 16.09 5.21
C LEU A 95 -3.11 16.76 6.35
N THR A 96 -3.48 16.00 7.38
CA THR A 96 -4.16 16.54 8.56
C THR A 96 -3.26 17.52 9.31
N GLN A 97 -1.97 17.21 9.44
CA GLN A 97 -1.02 18.10 10.09
C GLN A 97 -0.82 19.38 9.26
N TRP A 98 -0.63 19.24 7.95
CA TRP A 98 -0.52 20.37 7.04
C TRP A 98 -1.73 21.29 7.08
N ALA A 99 -2.94 20.73 7.05
CA ALA A 99 -4.16 21.52 7.15
C ALA A 99 -4.27 22.29 8.48
N ARG A 100 -3.81 21.69 9.59
CA ARG A 100 -3.77 22.38 10.89
C ARG A 100 -2.77 23.54 10.89
N ASP A 101 -1.58 23.33 10.35
CA ASP A 101 -0.55 24.35 10.37
C ASP A 101 -0.91 25.51 9.42
N ALA A 102 -1.40 25.21 8.21
CA ALA A 102 -1.92 26.23 7.31
C ALA A 102 -3.07 27.05 7.93
N ARG A 103 -3.93 26.41 8.74
CA ARG A 103 -5.01 27.13 9.43
C ARG A 103 -4.48 28.07 10.52
N LYS A 104 -3.48 27.65 11.28
CA LYS A 104 -2.83 28.54 12.26
C LYS A 104 -2.20 29.75 11.58
N ASP A 105 -1.52 29.53 10.44
CA ASP A 105 -0.88 30.62 9.70
C ASP A 105 -1.92 31.63 9.20
N LEU A 106 -3.09 31.16 8.74
CA LEU A 106 -4.21 32.02 8.38
C LEU A 106 -4.77 32.79 9.59
N ASP A 107 -4.99 32.11 10.72
CA ASP A 107 -5.50 32.73 11.93
C ASP A 107 -4.54 33.83 12.46
N ILE A 108 -3.22 33.61 12.35
CA ILE A 108 -2.19 34.61 12.69
C ILE A 108 -2.26 35.80 11.74
N ALA A 109 -2.32 35.55 10.43
CA ALA A 109 -2.40 36.60 9.42
C ALA A 109 -3.66 37.48 9.59
N ASP A 110 -4.80 36.88 9.92
CA ASP A 110 -6.04 37.61 10.20
C ASP A 110 -5.93 38.46 11.47
N TYR A 111 -5.29 37.95 12.51
CA TYR A 111 -5.03 38.71 13.74
C TYR A 111 -4.12 39.92 13.48
N GLU A 112 -3.03 39.73 12.73
CA GLU A 112 -2.12 40.81 12.35
C GLU A 112 -2.82 41.87 11.49
N ALA A 113 -3.63 41.43 10.53
CA ALA A 113 -4.43 42.33 9.70
C ALA A 113 -5.44 43.14 10.54
N ALA A 114 -6.08 42.52 11.53
CA ALA A 114 -6.99 43.20 12.46
C ALA A 114 -6.24 44.20 13.36
N ALA A 115 -5.07 43.81 13.90
CA ALA A 115 -4.23 44.68 14.72
C ALA A 115 -3.76 45.91 13.93
N ALA A 116 -3.29 45.72 12.69
CA ALA A 116 -2.89 46.81 11.81
C ALA A 116 -4.05 47.78 11.55
N ARG A 117 -5.26 47.28 11.27
CA ARG A 117 -6.46 48.13 11.09
C ARG A 117 -6.82 48.90 12.36
N SER A 118 -6.68 48.28 13.53
CA SER A 118 -6.92 48.93 14.83
C SER A 118 -5.91 50.07 15.09
N MET A 119 -4.64 49.87 14.73
CA MET A 119 -3.59 50.89 14.89
C MET A 119 -3.72 52.07 13.91
N ILE A 120 -4.42 51.89 12.79
CA ILE A 120 -4.65 52.94 11.78
C ILE A 120 -5.85 53.85 12.15
N LEU A 121 -6.66 53.50 13.16
CA LEU A 121 -7.69 54.42 13.66
C LEU A 121 -7.01 55.67 14.24
N PRO A 122 -7.37 56.89 13.78
CA PRO A 122 -6.79 58.10 14.35
C PRO A 122 -7.13 58.11 15.84
N ARG A 123 -6.10 58.19 16.69
CA ARG A 123 -6.26 58.65 18.08
C ARG A 123 -6.87 60.05 18.02
N VAL A 124 -8.19 60.14 17.97
CA VAL A 124 -8.93 61.37 18.29
C VAL A 124 -8.77 61.52 19.80
N VAL A 125 -7.61 62.04 20.20
CA VAL A 125 -7.40 62.63 21.51
C VAL A 125 -8.28 63.86 21.51
N GLY A 126 -9.48 63.73 22.10
CA GLY A 126 -10.31 64.87 22.46
C GLY A 126 -9.48 65.80 23.34
N ARG A 127 -8.90 66.83 22.74
CA ARG A 127 -8.26 67.93 23.45
C ARG A 127 -9.40 68.74 24.07
N VAL A 128 -9.80 68.38 25.28
CA VAL A 128 -10.71 69.19 26.09
C VAL A 128 -9.96 70.49 26.40
N VAL A 129 -10.28 71.55 25.67
CA VAL A 129 -9.89 72.91 26.01
C VAL A 129 -10.90 73.37 27.07
N ALA A 130 -10.48 73.33 28.34
CA ALA A 130 -11.18 74.03 29.40
C ALA A 130 -10.98 75.54 29.19
N LYS A 131 -12.09 76.27 29.06
CA LYS A 131 -12.14 77.72 29.27
C LYS A 131 -12.42 77.99 30.74
#